data_AF-A0A6I3KLY5-F1
#
_entry.id   AF-A0A6I3KLY5-F1
#
_cell.length_a   1.000
_cell.length_b   1.000
_cell.length_c   1.000
_cell.angle_alpha   90.00
_cell.angle_beta   90.00
_cell.angle_gamma   90.00
#
_symmetry.space_group_name_H-M   'P 1'
#
loop_
_entity.id
_entity.type
_entity.pdbx_description
1 polymer ?
#
loop_
_entity_poly.entity_id
_entity_poly.type
_entity_poly.pdbx_seq_one_letter_code
_entity_poly.pdbx_strand_id
1 'polypeptide(L)'
;MLRSGGVAERRVPMRLIRLCLFVGGIVMAMAWANRSAHAEGFFSKLFGWGSSKRTERSIEPPTWNFGFGGGGQRLDYGRGYGDYGWPQDTARYRTLCVRTCDGFYFPIGDNVGRERLYQDARTCAARCDGEAALYYYPLNGGSPETMVDMRGRPYAQTPTAFVYRKTLVQGCTCKPAPWSAETAARHQGYKDDERAIADMRRGEQRYAGGAAPNGEIDAYLMREGDGPRQTPWQGGYRRY
;
A
#
# COMPACT_ATOMS: atom_id res chain seq x y z
N MET A 1 -54.47 88.31 -17.63
CA MET A 1 -53.05 88.64 -17.86
C MET A 1 -52.20 87.62 -17.10
N LEU A 2 -51.62 86.63 -17.78
CA LEU A 2 -50.67 85.69 -17.16
C LEU A 2 -49.43 85.61 -18.06
N ARG A 3 -48.32 86.11 -17.50
CA ARG A 3 -47.02 86.27 -18.15
C ARG A 3 -46.24 84.96 -17.99
N SER A 4 -45.90 84.36 -19.12
CA SER A 4 -45.08 83.16 -19.22
C SER A 4 -43.63 83.46 -18.80
N GLY A 5 -43.09 82.67 -17.86
CA GLY A 5 -41.67 82.65 -17.51
C GLY A 5 -41.09 81.29 -17.91
N GLY A 6 -40.17 81.30 -18.88
CA GLY A 6 -39.51 80.09 -19.38
C GLY A 6 -38.50 79.52 -18.38
N VAL A 7 -38.46 78.18 -18.29
CA VAL A 7 -37.40 77.45 -17.60
C VAL A 7 -36.39 76.98 -18.65
N ALA A 8 -35.13 77.37 -18.45
CA ALA A 8 -34.00 77.03 -19.30
C ALA A 8 -33.58 75.57 -19.13
N GLU A 9 -33.61 74.81 -20.23
CA GLU A 9 -33.23 73.41 -20.28
C GLU A 9 -31.70 73.28 -20.33
N ARG A 10 -31.08 72.84 -19.22
CA ARG A 10 -29.63 72.58 -19.14
C ARG A 10 -29.29 71.29 -19.89
N ARG A 11 -28.64 71.42 -21.04
CA ARG A 11 -28.05 70.28 -21.76
C ARG A 11 -26.83 69.77 -21.01
N VAL A 12 -26.92 68.58 -20.42
CA VAL A 12 -25.77 67.90 -19.81
C VAL A 12 -24.86 67.39 -20.94
N PRO A 13 -23.55 67.73 -20.95
CA PRO A 13 -22.67 67.29 -22.02
C PRO A 13 -22.48 65.78 -21.97
N MET A 14 -22.62 65.13 -23.13
CA MET A 14 -22.56 63.69 -23.35
C MET A 14 -21.27 63.01 -22.82
N ARG A 15 -20.21 63.79 -22.57
CA ARG A 15 -18.95 63.34 -21.96
C ARG A 15 -19.11 62.97 -20.48
N LEU A 16 -20.00 63.64 -19.74
CA LEU A 16 -20.26 63.37 -18.33
C LEU A 16 -20.97 62.01 -18.15
N ILE A 17 -21.89 61.67 -19.06
CA ILE A 17 -22.63 60.39 -19.05
C ILE A 17 -21.69 59.21 -19.33
N ARG A 18 -20.77 59.36 -20.30
CA ARG A 18 -19.79 58.31 -20.63
C ARG A 18 -18.83 58.04 -19.46
N LEU A 19 -18.41 59.08 -18.74
CA LEU A 19 -17.53 58.92 -17.57
C LEU A 19 -18.23 58.13 -16.44
N CYS A 20 -19.49 58.46 -16.15
CA CYS A 20 -20.26 57.74 -15.12
C CYS A 20 -20.50 56.26 -15.46
N LEU A 21 -20.74 55.93 -16.73
CA LEU A 21 -20.92 54.54 -17.16
C LEU A 21 -19.61 53.73 -17.07
N PHE A 22 -18.47 54.33 -17.41
CA PHE A 22 -17.16 53.67 -17.26
C PHE A 22 -16.79 53.42 -15.79
N VAL A 23 -17.00 54.41 -14.91
CA VAL A 23 -16.70 54.26 -13.47
C VAL A 23 -17.64 53.24 -12.81
N GLY A 24 -18.92 53.25 -13.15
CA GLY A 24 -19.89 52.25 -12.65
C GLY A 24 -19.55 50.82 -13.08
N GLY A 25 -19.11 50.63 -14.33
CA GLY A 25 -18.67 49.32 -14.83
C GLY A 25 -17.43 48.77 -14.12
N ILE A 26 -16.46 49.65 -13.80
CA ILE A 26 -15.22 49.26 -13.11
C ILE A 26 -15.51 48.84 -11.66
N VAL A 27 -16.37 49.56 -10.93
CA VAL A 27 -16.74 49.20 -9.54
C VAL A 27 -17.53 47.88 -9.50
N MET A 28 -18.41 47.64 -10.47
CA MET A 28 -19.14 46.38 -10.57
C MET A 28 -18.23 45.20 -10.92
N ALA A 29 -17.17 45.39 -11.70
CA ALA A 29 -16.18 44.33 -11.98
C ALA A 29 -15.33 43.96 -10.75
N MET A 30 -14.98 44.93 -9.90
CA MET A 30 -14.20 44.64 -8.68
C MET A 30 -15.01 43.91 -7.61
N ALA A 31 -16.33 44.06 -7.56
CA ALA A 31 -17.19 43.36 -6.60
C ALA A 31 -17.36 41.85 -6.90
N TRP A 32 -16.99 41.38 -8.09
CA TRP A 32 -17.07 39.96 -8.49
C TRP A 32 -15.72 39.24 -8.45
N ALA A 33 -14.63 39.98 -8.21
CA ALA A 33 -13.28 39.44 -8.11
C ALA A 33 -12.91 38.94 -6.70
N ASN A 34 -13.76 39.15 -5.68
CA ASN A 34 -13.51 38.61 -4.34
C ASN A 34 -14.04 37.17 -4.18
N ARG A 35 -13.74 36.30 -5.16
CA ARG A 35 -13.63 34.88 -4.87
C ARG A 35 -12.23 34.69 -4.32
N SER A 36 -12.14 34.26 -3.06
CA SER A 36 -10.89 33.84 -2.43
C SER A 36 -10.21 32.82 -3.34
N ALA A 37 -9.20 33.26 -4.09
CA ALA A 37 -8.33 32.36 -4.82
C ALA A 37 -7.49 31.62 -3.76
N HIS A 38 -7.95 30.44 -3.35
CA HIS A 38 -7.16 29.50 -2.58
C HIS A 38 -6.00 29.05 -3.48
N ALA A 39 -4.88 29.75 -3.39
CA ALA A 39 -3.63 29.29 -3.97
C ALA A 39 -3.16 28.08 -3.15
N GLU A 40 -3.65 26.88 -3.49
CA GLU A 40 -3.01 25.65 -3.04
C GLU A 40 -1.65 25.57 -3.74
N GLY A 41 -0.61 25.91 -2.98
CA GLY A 41 0.75 26.04 -3.46
C GLY A 41 1.25 24.79 -4.18
N PHE A 42 1.68 24.99 -5.43
CA PHE A 42 2.44 24.02 -6.22
C PHE A 42 3.70 23.53 -5.48
N PHE A 43 4.38 24.41 -4.74
CA PHE A 43 5.56 24.08 -3.94
C PHE A 43 5.25 23.16 -2.74
N SER A 44 4.01 23.15 -2.25
CA SER A 44 3.55 22.25 -1.18
C SER A 44 3.56 20.78 -1.61
N LYS A 45 3.45 20.51 -2.92
CA LYS A 45 3.59 19.15 -3.49
C LYS A 45 5.05 18.74 -3.72
N LEU A 46 5.98 19.69 -3.81
CA LEU A 46 7.39 19.41 -4.09
C LEU A 46 8.21 19.21 -2.81
N PHE A 47 7.90 19.92 -1.72
CA PHE A 47 8.68 19.88 -0.48
C PHE A 47 7.96 19.31 0.74
N GLY A 48 6.76 18.73 0.58
CA GLY A 48 6.12 17.88 1.61
C GLY A 48 5.86 18.53 2.97
N TRP A 49 6.05 19.84 3.11
CA TRP A 49 5.91 20.57 4.37
C TRP A 49 4.66 21.43 4.36
N GLY A 50 3.52 20.80 4.08
CA GLY A 50 2.20 21.41 4.16
C GLY A 50 1.32 20.50 4.99
N SER A 51 0.74 21.05 6.07
CA SER A 51 -0.18 20.37 6.98
C SER A 51 -1.11 19.44 6.22
N SER A 52 -0.79 18.15 6.23
CA SER A 52 -1.75 17.13 5.88
C SER A 52 -2.86 17.27 6.92
N LYS A 53 -3.93 17.98 6.57
CA LYS A 53 -5.25 17.55 7.03
C LYS A 53 -5.35 16.13 6.49
N ARG A 54 -4.94 15.22 7.35
CA ARG A 54 -5.03 13.80 7.20
C ARG A 54 -6.49 13.60 6.85
N THR A 55 -6.76 13.39 5.57
CA THR A 55 -7.91 12.60 5.15
C THR A 55 -7.62 11.17 5.63
N GLU A 56 -7.50 11.04 6.96
CA GLU A 56 -7.90 9.88 7.71
C GLU A 56 -9.37 9.78 7.33
N ARG A 57 -9.61 9.03 6.25
CA ARG A 57 -10.95 8.59 5.92
C ARG A 57 -11.55 8.14 7.25
N SER A 58 -12.75 8.61 7.51
CA SER A 58 -13.69 8.04 8.47
C SER A 58 -13.98 6.59 8.07
N ILE A 59 -12.96 5.74 8.14
CA ILE A 59 -13.10 4.31 8.06
C ILE A 59 -13.52 3.95 9.47
N GLU A 60 -14.83 3.83 9.67
CA GLU A 60 -15.38 3.36 10.94
C GLU A 60 -14.65 2.06 11.29
N PRO A 61 -14.05 1.96 12.48
CA PRO A 61 -13.37 0.75 12.90
C PRO A 61 -14.34 -0.44 12.77
N PRO A 62 -13.88 -1.65 12.38
CA PRO A 62 -14.76 -2.81 12.25
C PRO A 62 -15.58 -2.95 13.53
N THR A 63 -16.86 -3.27 13.46
CA THR A 63 -17.76 -3.19 14.64
C THR A 63 -17.86 -4.50 15.41
N TRP A 64 -17.13 -5.54 15.01
CA TRP A 64 -17.23 -6.84 15.65
C TRP A 64 -16.74 -6.78 17.09
N ASN A 65 -17.70 -7.00 17.97
CA ASN A 65 -17.53 -7.17 19.40
C ASN A 65 -17.43 -8.67 19.66
N PHE A 66 -16.37 -9.14 20.32
CA PHE A 66 -16.15 -10.56 20.64
C PHE A 66 -17.13 -11.11 21.70
N GLY A 67 -18.32 -10.51 21.83
CA GLY A 67 -19.38 -11.04 22.67
C GLY A 67 -19.14 -10.90 24.18
N PHE A 68 -18.48 -9.84 24.66
CA PHE A 68 -18.46 -9.51 26.09
C PHE A 68 -19.66 -8.63 26.46
N GLY A 69 -20.87 -9.17 26.35
CA GLY A 69 -22.10 -8.42 26.55
C GLY A 69 -23.33 -9.31 26.70
N GLY A 70 -23.35 -10.12 27.76
CA GLY A 70 -24.51 -10.97 28.07
C GLY A 70 -24.22 -11.97 29.18
N GLY A 71 -24.05 -11.50 30.42
CA GLY A 71 -24.03 -12.38 31.59
C GLY A 71 -22.81 -12.23 32.50
N GLY A 72 -22.91 -11.34 33.49
CA GLY A 72 -22.47 -11.59 34.86
C GLY A 72 -20.98 -11.69 35.21
N GLN A 73 -20.04 -11.66 34.27
CA GLN A 73 -18.60 -11.76 34.59
C GLN A 73 -17.88 -10.49 34.18
N ARG A 74 -17.67 -9.57 35.13
CA ARG A 74 -16.85 -8.37 34.96
C ARG A 74 -15.38 -8.77 34.87
N LEU A 75 -14.94 -9.24 33.72
CA LEU A 75 -13.53 -9.15 33.36
C LEU A 75 -13.30 -7.73 32.83
N ASP A 76 -12.65 -6.94 33.67
CA ASP A 76 -12.22 -5.56 33.41
C ASP A 76 -11.12 -5.55 32.34
N TYR A 77 -11.53 -5.75 31.09
CA TYR A 77 -10.70 -5.44 29.93
C TYR A 77 -11.46 -4.46 29.04
N GLY A 78 -11.43 -3.19 29.46
CA GLY A 78 -11.39 -2.09 28.50
C GLY A 78 -12.71 -1.53 28.00
N ARG A 79 -13.78 -1.61 28.79
CA ARG A 79 -14.93 -0.72 28.61
C ARG A 79 -14.82 0.48 29.54
N GLY A 80 -13.78 1.28 29.35
CA GLY A 80 -13.73 2.62 29.95
C GLY A 80 -14.65 3.54 29.14
N TYR A 81 -15.60 4.21 29.77
CA TYR A 81 -16.18 5.39 29.16
C TYR A 81 -15.11 6.48 29.22
N GLY A 82 -14.75 7.07 28.08
CA GLY A 82 -13.88 8.25 28.09
C GLY A 82 -14.57 9.41 28.81
N ASP A 83 -13.83 10.44 29.19
CA ASP A 83 -14.32 11.66 29.86
C ASP A 83 -15.52 12.31 29.14
N TYR A 84 -15.65 12.06 27.82
CA TYR A 84 -16.73 12.54 26.96
C TYR A 84 -17.93 11.58 26.79
N GLY A 85 -18.01 10.47 27.55
CA GLY A 85 -19.14 9.55 27.51
C GLY A 85 -19.23 8.64 26.28
N TRP A 86 -18.20 8.62 25.42
CA TRP A 86 -18.13 7.73 24.25
C TRP A 86 -17.49 6.39 24.61
N PRO A 87 -18.01 5.26 24.08
CA PRO A 87 -17.36 3.96 24.20
C PRO A 87 -16.00 4.00 23.50
N GLN A 88 -14.92 3.92 24.26
CA GLN A 88 -13.57 3.74 23.74
C GLN A 88 -13.21 2.26 23.85
N ASP A 89 -12.83 1.66 22.72
CA ASP A 89 -12.28 0.32 22.71
C ASP A 89 -10.81 0.40 23.13
N THR A 90 -10.54 0.14 24.41
CA THR A 90 -9.15 0.09 24.90
C THR A 90 -8.55 -1.32 24.78
N ALA A 91 -9.26 -2.27 24.14
CA ALA A 91 -8.72 -3.58 23.92
C ALA A 91 -7.55 -3.52 22.94
N ARG A 92 -6.61 -4.45 23.16
CA ARG A 92 -5.45 -4.64 22.29
C ARG A 92 -5.60 -5.94 21.55
N TYR A 93 -5.23 -5.93 20.29
CA TYR A 93 -5.44 -7.03 19.38
C TYR A 93 -4.11 -7.61 18.91
N ARG A 94 -4.17 -8.89 18.55
CA ARG A 94 -3.21 -9.50 17.64
C ARG A 94 -3.83 -9.58 16.26
N THR A 95 -3.08 -9.18 15.24
CA THR A 95 -3.52 -9.25 13.85
C THR A 95 -2.70 -10.30 13.09
N LEU A 96 -3.41 -11.16 12.37
CA LEU A 96 -2.87 -12.26 11.60
C LEU A 96 -3.31 -12.13 10.15
N CYS A 97 -2.39 -12.32 9.22
CA CYS A 97 -2.72 -12.44 7.81
C CYS A 97 -2.93 -13.91 7.49
N VAL A 98 -4.13 -14.25 7.02
CA VAL A 98 -4.52 -15.61 6.64
C VAL A 98 -4.48 -15.71 5.12
N ARG A 99 -3.75 -16.69 4.61
CA ARG A 99 -3.80 -17.08 3.21
C ARG A 99 -5.06 -17.92 2.96
N THR A 100 -5.88 -17.48 2.02
CA THR A 100 -7.22 -18.03 1.80
C THR A 100 -7.23 -19.39 1.12
N CYS A 101 -6.18 -19.76 0.40
CA CYS A 101 -6.11 -21.03 -0.34
C CYS A 101 -5.78 -22.26 0.54
N ASP A 102 -5.17 -22.08 1.72
CA ASP A 102 -4.81 -23.20 2.63
C ASP A 102 -4.93 -22.88 4.14
N GLY A 103 -5.38 -21.68 4.48
CA GLY A 103 -5.56 -21.23 5.86
C GLY A 103 -4.25 -20.97 6.62
N PHE A 104 -3.09 -20.98 5.98
CA PHE A 104 -1.87 -20.61 6.71
C PHE A 104 -1.97 -19.17 7.22
N TYR A 105 -1.53 -18.92 8.46
CA TYR A 105 -1.54 -17.59 9.05
C TYR A 105 -0.20 -17.18 9.65
N PHE A 106 0.10 -15.89 9.53
CA PHE A 106 1.31 -15.29 10.08
C PHE A 106 1.03 -13.91 10.69
N PRO A 107 1.81 -13.47 11.69
CA PRO A 107 1.58 -12.20 12.36
C PRO A 107 1.85 -10.99 11.46
N ILE A 108 0.98 -9.99 11.59
CA ILE A 108 1.15 -8.64 11.02
C ILE A 108 1.52 -7.65 12.13
N GLY A 109 0.72 -7.65 13.20
CA GLY A 109 0.88 -6.75 14.33
C GLY A 109 0.58 -7.47 15.64
N ASP A 110 1.41 -7.18 16.63
CA ASP A 110 1.22 -7.61 18.01
C ASP A 110 0.87 -6.39 18.85
N ASN A 111 -0.12 -6.51 19.73
CA ASN A 111 -0.55 -5.44 20.63
C ASN A 111 -0.94 -4.16 19.86
N VAL A 112 -1.91 -4.24 18.96
CA VAL A 112 -2.41 -3.09 18.18
C VAL A 112 -3.80 -2.66 18.63
N GLY A 113 -4.11 -1.37 18.49
CA GLY A 113 -5.47 -0.85 18.72
C GLY A 113 -6.35 -1.01 17.48
N ARG A 114 -7.67 -0.81 17.64
CA ARG A 114 -8.66 -1.00 16.57
C ARG A 114 -8.42 -0.07 15.37
N GLU A 115 -7.87 1.12 15.60
CA GLU A 115 -7.47 2.11 14.60
C GLU A 115 -6.43 1.57 13.60
N ARG A 116 -5.64 0.56 13.99
CA ARG A 116 -4.56 0.01 13.17
C ARG A 116 -5.04 -1.08 12.21
N LEU A 117 -6.22 -1.68 12.44
CA LEU A 117 -6.69 -2.86 11.71
C LEU A 117 -6.76 -2.64 10.19
N TYR A 118 -7.17 -1.45 9.73
CA TYR A 118 -7.19 -1.14 8.29
C TYR A 118 -5.80 -1.03 7.67
N GLN A 119 -4.82 -0.54 8.43
CA GLN A 119 -3.44 -0.50 7.96
C GLN A 119 -2.88 -1.92 7.87
N ASP A 120 -3.10 -2.73 8.89
CA ASP A 120 -2.65 -4.13 8.92
C ASP A 120 -3.32 -4.95 7.81
N ALA A 121 -4.59 -4.67 7.48
CA ALA A 121 -5.29 -5.32 6.37
C ALA A 121 -4.64 -5.01 5.02
N ARG A 122 -4.23 -3.76 4.81
CA ARG A 122 -3.46 -3.37 3.61
C ARG A 122 -2.09 -4.05 3.59
N THR A 123 -1.41 -4.13 4.73
CA THR A 123 -0.12 -4.83 4.84
C THR A 123 -0.25 -6.32 4.55
N CYS A 124 -1.30 -6.97 5.05
CA CYS A 124 -1.62 -8.37 4.75
C CYS A 124 -1.85 -8.57 3.25
N ALA A 125 -2.74 -7.77 2.65
CA ALA A 125 -3.03 -7.84 1.23
C ALA A 125 -1.79 -7.56 0.35
N ALA A 126 -0.89 -6.66 0.75
CA ALA A 126 0.32 -6.36 -0.01
C ALA A 126 1.37 -7.49 0.03
N ARG A 127 1.32 -8.36 1.04
CA ARG A 127 2.26 -9.50 1.17
C ARG A 127 1.92 -10.66 0.26
N CYS A 128 0.69 -10.76 -0.22
CA CYS A 128 0.22 -11.86 -1.06
C CYS A 128 -0.37 -11.29 -2.35
N ASP A 129 -0.35 -12.02 -3.46
CA ASP A 129 -0.89 -11.50 -4.72
C ASP A 129 -2.44 -11.62 -4.79
N GLY A 130 -3.12 -11.19 -3.71
CA GLY A 130 -4.58 -11.12 -3.58
C GLY A 130 -5.24 -12.24 -2.76
N GLU A 131 -4.55 -13.35 -2.53
CA GLU A 131 -5.13 -14.52 -1.84
C GLU A 131 -5.03 -14.49 -0.30
N ALA A 132 -5.13 -13.32 0.32
CA ALA A 132 -5.04 -13.20 1.77
C ALA A 132 -6.02 -12.20 2.37
N ALA A 133 -6.40 -12.47 3.62
CA ALA A 133 -7.31 -11.64 4.40
C ALA A 133 -6.78 -11.45 5.82
N LEU A 134 -7.04 -10.27 6.39
CA LEU A 134 -6.71 -10.00 7.78
C LEU A 134 -7.74 -10.62 8.70
N TYR A 135 -7.24 -11.30 9.72
CA TYR A 135 -7.98 -11.75 10.88
C TYR A 135 -7.37 -11.15 12.15
N TYR A 136 -8.16 -11.03 13.20
CA TYR A 136 -7.70 -10.50 14.47
C TYR A 136 -8.46 -11.11 15.64
N TYR A 137 -7.85 -11.05 16.82
CA TYR A 137 -8.42 -11.47 18.09
C TYR A 137 -7.85 -10.62 19.25
N PRO A 138 -8.57 -10.49 20.38
CA PRO A 138 -8.09 -9.71 21.53
C PRO A 138 -6.93 -10.44 22.22
N LEU A 139 -5.91 -9.71 22.66
CA LEU A 139 -4.74 -10.30 23.36
C LEU A 139 -5.14 -11.08 24.61
N ASN A 140 -6.19 -10.65 25.31
CA ASN A 140 -6.68 -11.31 26.50
C ASN A 140 -7.85 -12.24 26.13
N GLY A 141 -7.64 -13.54 26.30
CA GLY A 141 -8.67 -14.56 26.08
C GLY A 141 -8.98 -14.89 24.61
N GLY A 142 -8.31 -14.24 23.64
CA GLY A 142 -8.41 -14.59 22.23
C GLY A 142 -7.32 -15.56 21.77
N SER A 143 -7.58 -16.29 20.70
CA SER A 143 -6.62 -17.19 20.05
C SER A 143 -6.88 -17.25 18.54
N PRO A 144 -5.98 -17.87 17.75
CA PRO A 144 -6.23 -18.11 16.33
C PRO A 144 -7.52 -18.90 16.05
N GLU A 145 -7.98 -19.72 16.98
CA GLU A 145 -9.24 -20.48 16.86
C GLU A 145 -10.48 -19.60 16.99
N THR A 146 -10.39 -18.46 17.68
CA THR A 146 -11.50 -17.52 17.91
C THR A 146 -11.40 -16.24 17.07
N MET A 147 -10.39 -16.13 16.20
CA MET A 147 -10.16 -14.94 15.40
C MET A 147 -11.23 -14.75 14.32
N VAL A 148 -11.47 -13.48 13.98
CA VAL A 148 -12.47 -13.08 12.99
C VAL A 148 -11.88 -12.15 11.94
N ASP A 149 -12.46 -12.16 10.73
CA ASP A 149 -12.08 -11.20 9.68
C ASP A 149 -12.62 -9.79 9.98
N MET A 150 -12.28 -8.82 9.13
CA MET A 150 -12.79 -7.44 9.24
C MET A 150 -14.33 -7.33 9.15
N ARG A 151 -15.01 -8.37 8.68
CA ARG A 151 -16.47 -8.50 8.60
C ARG A 151 -17.02 -9.46 9.66
N GLY A 152 -16.18 -9.88 10.61
CA GLY A 152 -16.45 -10.78 11.72
C GLY A 152 -16.74 -12.22 11.40
N ARG A 153 -16.39 -12.67 10.19
CA ARG A 153 -16.48 -14.08 9.85
C ARG A 153 -15.44 -14.86 10.66
N PRO A 154 -15.85 -15.89 11.43
CA PRO A 154 -14.91 -16.68 12.20
C PRO A 154 -13.96 -17.45 11.28
N TYR A 155 -12.66 -17.40 11.58
CA TYR A 155 -11.67 -18.13 10.80
C TYR A 155 -11.94 -19.63 10.78
N ALA A 156 -12.31 -20.21 11.92
CA ALA A 156 -12.63 -21.64 12.06
C ALA A 156 -13.80 -22.10 11.17
N GLN A 157 -14.63 -21.19 10.66
CA GLN A 157 -15.74 -21.50 9.76
C GLN A 157 -15.35 -21.43 8.28
N THR A 158 -14.10 -21.06 7.96
CA THR A 158 -13.63 -21.01 6.58
C THR A 158 -13.30 -22.42 6.05
N PRO A 159 -13.56 -22.74 4.77
CA PRO A 159 -13.30 -24.07 4.22
C PRO A 159 -11.83 -24.50 4.30
N THR A 160 -10.91 -23.53 4.28
CA THR A 160 -9.46 -23.76 4.29
C THR A 160 -8.83 -23.62 5.67
N ALA A 161 -9.65 -23.40 6.72
CA ALA A 161 -9.15 -23.25 8.08
C ALA A 161 -8.25 -24.42 8.49
N PHE A 162 -7.02 -24.10 8.89
CA PHE A 162 -6.03 -25.03 9.43
C PHE A 162 -5.58 -26.15 8.46
N VAL A 163 -5.91 -26.07 7.17
CA VAL A 163 -5.48 -27.07 6.16
C VAL A 163 -3.96 -27.20 6.12
N TYR A 164 -3.25 -26.07 6.21
CA TYR A 164 -1.79 -26.00 6.28
C TYR A 164 -1.15 -26.87 7.38
N ARG A 165 -1.89 -27.21 8.44
CA ARG A 165 -1.39 -28.05 9.55
C ARG A 165 -1.24 -29.52 9.14
N LYS A 166 -1.93 -29.95 8.08
CA LYS A 166 -1.97 -31.34 7.63
C LYS A 166 -1.37 -31.52 6.24
N THR A 167 -1.54 -30.54 5.36
CA THR A 167 -1.17 -30.65 3.95
C THR A 167 -0.53 -29.36 3.45
N LEU A 168 0.57 -29.49 2.70
CA LEU A 168 1.17 -28.38 1.96
C LEU A 168 0.46 -28.23 0.61
N VAL A 169 -0.31 -27.15 0.44
CA VAL A 169 -0.98 -26.82 -0.82
C VAL A 169 0.03 -26.15 -1.76
N GLN A 170 0.25 -26.73 -2.94
CA GLN A 170 1.19 -26.19 -3.93
C GLN A 170 0.66 -24.87 -4.51
N GLY A 171 1.56 -23.93 -4.81
CA GLY A 171 1.20 -22.62 -5.37
C GLY A 171 0.64 -21.61 -4.35
N CYS A 172 0.22 -22.07 -3.18
CA CYS A 172 -0.14 -21.23 -2.05
C CYS A 172 1.11 -20.64 -1.40
N THR A 173 1.52 -19.42 -1.79
CA THR A 173 2.67 -18.70 -1.19
C THR A 173 2.38 -17.21 -1.00
N CYS A 174 3.04 -16.60 -0.01
CA CYS A 174 3.06 -15.14 0.17
C CYS A 174 4.51 -14.69 0.28
N LYS A 175 4.78 -13.41 0.05
CA LYS A 175 6.12 -12.83 0.18
C LYS A 175 6.57 -12.94 1.65
N PRO A 176 7.69 -13.64 1.94
CA PRO A 176 8.18 -13.78 3.29
C PRO A 176 8.63 -12.42 3.85
N ALA A 177 8.61 -12.27 5.18
CA ALA A 177 9.09 -11.05 5.82
C ALA A 177 10.59 -10.83 5.51
N PRO A 178 11.07 -9.59 5.31
CA PRO A 178 12.46 -9.33 4.93
C PRO A 178 13.52 -9.95 5.83
N TRP A 179 13.21 -10.11 7.13
CA TRP A 179 14.09 -10.68 8.15
C TRP A 179 13.84 -12.15 8.47
N SER A 180 12.96 -12.83 7.72
CA SER A 180 12.68 -14.25 7.94
C SER A 180 13.85 -15.14 7.48
N ALA A 181 13.99 -16.33 8.07
CA ALA A 181 14.99 -17.31 7.64
C ALA A 181 14.83 -17.71 6.16
N GLU A 182 13.60 -17.76 5.66
CA GLU A 182 13.30 -18.01 4.25
C GLU A 182 13.83 -16.88 3.35
N THR A 183 13.62 -15.62 3.72
CA THR A 183 14.20 -14.47 2.99
C THR A 183 15.72 -14.48 3.08
N ALA A 184 16.30 -14.85 4.22
CA ALA A 184 17.75 -15.00 4.38
C ALA A 184 18.31 -16.07 3.43
N ALA A 185 17.64 -17.22 3.29
CA ALA A 185 18.01 -18.27 2.35
C ALA A 185 17.90 -17.78 0.89
N ARG A 186 16.85 -17.02 0.53
CA ARG A 186 16.75 -16.39 -0.81
C ARG A 186 17.90 -15.41 -1.07
N HIS A 187 18.29 -14.62 -0.06
CA HIS A 187 19.43 -13.73 -0.15
C HIS A 187 20.77 -14.46 -0.32
N GLN A 188 20.92 -15.66 0.25
CA GLN A 188 22.08 -16.51 -0.01
C GLN A 188 22.13 -16.93 -1.47
N GLY A 189 20.99 -17.35 -2.04
CA GLY A 189 20.88 -17.65 -3.48
C GLY A 189 21.37 -16.50 -4.37
N TYR A 190 20.94 -15.26 -4.11
CA TYR A 190 21.43 -14.10 -4.87
C TYR A 190 22.96 -13.90 -4.77
N LYS A 191 23.57 -14.17 -3.60
CA LYS A 191 25.03 -14.09 -3.43
C LYS A 191 25.76 -15.18 -4.21
N ASP A 192 25.19 -16.38 -4.25
CA ASP A 192 25.78 -17.50 -4.97
C ASP A 192 25.66 -17.32 -6.48
N ASP A 193 24.52 -16.79 -6.96
CA ASP A 193 24.33 -16.38 -8.35
C ASP A 193 25.33 -15.29 -8.76
N GLU A 194 25.54 -14.27 -7.92
CA GLU A 194 26.53 -13.21 -8.17
C GLU A 194 27.95 -13.77 -8.27
N ARG A 195 28.31 -14.71 -7.39
CA ARG A 195 29.60 -15.42 -7.45
C ARG A 195 29.74 -16.22 -8.74
N ALA A 196 28.71 -16.97 -9.12
CA ALA A 196 28.71 -17.75 -10.35
C ALA A 196 28.89 -16.86 -11.60
N ILE A 197 28.19 -15.72 -11.65
CA ILE A 197 28.35 -14.72 -12.72
C ILE A 197 29.78 -14.16 -12.73
N ALA A 198 30.36 -13.85 -11.57
CA ALA A 198 31.73 -13.38 -11.47
C ALA A 198 32.74 -14.44 -11.94
N ASP A 199 32.51 -15.71 -11.62
CA ASP A 199 33.32 -16.84 -12.11
C ASP A 199 33.25 -17.00 -13.62
N MET A 200 32.05 -16.89 -14.21
CA MET A 200 31.88 -16.92 -15.66
C MET A 200 32.64 -15.76 -16.32
N ARG A 201 32.53 -14.54 -15.79
CA ARG A 201 33.27 -13.36 -16.31
C ARG A 201 34.78 -13.56 -16.19
N ARG A 202 35.27 -14.14 -15.09
CA ARG A 202 36.69 -14.47 -14.94
C ARG A 202 37.12 -15.54 -15.94
N GLY A 203 36.29 -16.56 -16.18
CA GLY A 203 36.52 -17.59 -17.18
C GLY A 203 36.60 -17.01 -18.60
N GLU A 204 35.65 -16.15 -18.97
CA GLU A 204 35.62 -15.44 -20.24
C GLU A 204 36.87 -14.55 -20.42
N GLN A 205 37.27 -13.81 -19.39
CA GLN A 205 38.50 -13.01 -19.39
C GLN A 205 39.76 -13.87 -19.53
N ARG A 206 39.82 -15.05 -18.88
CA ARG A 206 40.93 -16.01 -19.06
C ARG A 206 41.02 -16.52 -20.49
N TYR A 207 39.88 -16.77 -21.14
CA TYR A 207 39.83 -17.20 -22.54
C TYR A 207 40.25 -16.08 -23.49
N ALA A 208 39.84 -14.83 -23.22
CA ALA A 208 40.24 -13.64 -23.99
C ALA A 208 41.72 -13.26 -23.79
N GLY A 209 42.28 -13.50 -22.60
CA GLY A 209 43.70 -13.30 -22.28
C GLY A 209 44.61 -14.46 -22.72
N GLY A 210 44.03 -15.59 -23.13
CA GLY A 210 44.70 -16.76 -23.70
C GLY A 210 44.93 -16.67 -25.21
N ALA A 211 44.93 -15.47 -25.80
CA ALA A 211 45.50 -15.26 -27.12
C ALA A 211 47.01 -15.48 -27.01
N ALA A 212 47.46 -16.70 -27.30
CA ALA A 212 48.87 -17.06 -27.37
C ALA A 212 49.61 -16.06 -28.28
N PRO A 213 50.83 -15.60 -27.90
CA PRO A 213 51.64 -14.79 -28.78
C PRO A 213 52.12 -15.68 -29.93
N ASN A 214 51.51 -15.48 -31.09
CA ASN A 214 51.93 -15.98 -32.40
C ASN A 214 52.03 -17.51 -32.53
N GLY A 215 50.99 -18.09 -33.14
CA GLY A 215 51.19 -19.22 -34.07
C GLY A 215 50.43 -20.50 -33.80
N GLU A 216 49.10 -20.49 -33.66
CA GLU A 216 48.29 -21.70 -33.94
C GLU A 216 46.80 -21.38 -34.17
N ILE A 217 46.49 -20.62 -35.23
CA ILE A 217 45.09 -20.47 -35.70
C ILE A 217 44.70 -21.65 -36.62
N ASP A 218 45.64 -22.54 -36.98
CA ASP A 218 45.38 -23.67 -37.90
C ASP A 218 44.82 -24.95 -37.24
N ALA A 219 44.81 -25.07 -35.91
CA ALA A 219 44.45 -26.35 -35.27
C ALA A 219 42.96 -26.56 -34.96
N TYR A 220 42.10 -25.53 -35.03
CA TYR A 220 40.68 -25.65 -34.67
C TYR A 220 39.67 -25.49 -35.81
N LEU A 221 40.11 -25.10 -37.02
CA LEU A 221 39.24 -25.07 -38.21
C LEU A 221 39.19 -26.40 -38.98
N MET A 222 39.90 -27.44 -38.53
CA MET A 222 39.89 -28.76 -39.15
C MET A 222 39.33 -29.84 -38.21
N ARG A 223 38.11 -29.66 -37.71
CA ARG A 223 37.18 -30.78 -37.44
C ARG A 223 35.73 -30.30 -37.41
N GLU A 224 35.30 -29.68 -38.50
CA GLU A 224 33.90 -29.77 -38.93
C GLU A 224 33.65 -31.20 -39.40
N GLY A 225 33.02 -31.99 -38.55
CA GLY A 225 32.64 -33.37 -38.86
C GLY A 225 32.35 -34.12 -37.58
N ASP A 226 31.07 -34.28 -37.27
CA ASP A 226 30.51 -35.10 -36.17
C ASP A 226 30.43 -34.43 -34.79
N GLY A 227 29.65 -33.35 -34.69
CA GLY A 227 29.11 -32.91 -33.39
C GLY A 227 28.11 -33.94 -32.84
N PRO A 228 28.20 -34.37 -31.56
CA PRO A 228 27.15 -35.19 -30.97
C PRO A 228 25.86 -34.38 -30.86
N ARG A 229 24.78 -34.98 -31.39
CA ARG A 229 23.42 -34.46 -31.38
C ARG A 229 23.01 -34.03 -29.97
N GLN A 230 22.39 -32.85 -29.87
CA GLN A 230 21.70 -32.38 -28.67
C GLN A 230 20.82 -33.51 -28.11
N THR A 231 21.06 -33.88 -26.86
CA THR A 231 20.08 -34.68 -26.12
C THR A 231 19.13 -33.73 -25.40
N PRO A 232 17.82 -34.03 -25.36
CA PRO A 232 16.84 -33.18 -24.69
C PRO A 232 17.08 -33.19 -23.19
N TRP A 233 17.07 -31.99 -22.59
CA TRP A 233 17.13 -31.76 -21.14
C TRP A 233 16.26 -32.75 -20.36
N GLN A 234 16.90 -33.70 -19.66
CA GLN A 234 16.27 -34.40 -18.54
C GLN A 234 16.71 -33.71 -17.25
N GLY A 235 15.72 -33.15 -16.56
CA GLY A 235 15.89 -32.47 -15.28
C GLY A 235 16.52 -33.35 -14.22
N GLY A 236 17.32 -32.72 -13.36
CA GLY A 236 17.89 -33.36 -12.18
C GLY A 236 18.24 -32.33 -11.13
N TYR A 237 17.33 -32.12 -10.18
CA TYR A 237 17.69 -31.58 -8.87
C TYR A 237 18.63 -32.60 -8.18
N ARG A 238 19.88 -32.24 -7.91
CA ARG A 238 20.68 -32.92 -6.90
C ARG A 238 20.53 -32.17 -5.58
N ARG A 239 19.87 -32.81 -4.63
CA ARG A 239 19.95 -32.49 -3.20
C ARG A 239 21.33 -32.94 -2.70
N TYR A 240 21.98 -32.07 -1.92
CA TYR A 240 22.75 -32.47 -0.74
C TYR A 240 22.18 -31.69 0.43
#